data_AF-E9ABV7-F1
#
_entry.id   AF-E9ABV7-F1
#
_cell.length_a   1.000
_cell.length_b   1.000
_cell.length_c   1.000
_cell.angle_alpha   90.00
_cell.angle_beta   90.00
_cell.angle_gamma   90.00
#
_symmetry.space_group_name_H-M   'P 1'
#
loop_
_entity.id
_entity.type
_entity.pdbx_description
1 polymer ?
#
loop_
_entity_poly.entity_id
_entity_poly.type
_entity_poly.pdbx_seq_one_letter_code
_entity_poly.pdbx_strand_id
1 'polypeptide(L)'
;GNTDLIPSLLTLALNDATTYDKATKSGGPNGSIRFSSELSRPENKGLSAALNLIEEAKKEIDSYSKAGPISYADLIQYAAQGALKATFLAASIRKCGGNVEKGRLLYTAFGSAGQ
;
A
#
# COMPACT_ATOMS: atom_id res chain seq x y z
N GLY A 1 0.72 13.61 -3.50
CA GLY A 1 0.83 12.44 -2.60
C GLY A 1 2.24 12.36 -2.08
N ASN A 2 2.41 11.89 -0.84
CA ASN A 2 3.72 11.77 -0.20
C ASN A 2 4.49 10.57 -0.79
N THR A 3 5.27 10.82 -1.85
CA THR A 3 6.01 9.76 -2.58
C THR A 3 7.06 9.08 -1.72
N ASP A 4 7.52 9.75 -0.66
CA ASP A 4 8.57 9.25 0.23
C ASP A 4 8.07 8.07 1.09
N LEU A 5 6.74 7.92 1.21
CA LEU A 5 6.12 6.81 1.94
C LEU A 5 5.92 5.55 1.11
N ILE A 6 6.20 5.56 -0.21
CA ILE A 6 6.02 4.39 -1.08
C ILE A 6 6.73 3.14 -0.53
N PRO A 7 8.03 3.19 -0.15
CA PRO A 7 8.70 2.01 0.42
C PRO A 7 8.06 1.53 1.72
N SER A 8 7.61 2.45 2.58
CA SER A 8 6.96 2.12 3.84
C SER A 8 5.58 1.49 3.63
N LEU A 9 4.79 1.94 2.67
CA LEU A 9 3.49 1.33 2.32
C LEU A 9 3.67 -0.11 1.81
N LEU A 10 4.68 -0.35 0.97
CA LEU A 10 5.01 -1.69 0.48
C LEU A 10 5.51 -2.59 1.61
N THR A 11 6.36 -2.07 2.50
CA THR A 11 6.89 -2.82 3.65
C THR A 11 5.78 -3.15 4.66
N LEU A 12 4.87 -2.22 4.92
CA LEU A 12 3.74 -2.41 5.82
C LEU A 12 2.83 -3.55 5.33
N ALA A 13 2.48 -3.55 4.04
CA ALA A 13 1.67 -4.63 3.47
C ALA A 13 2.39 -5.98 3.43
N LEU A 14 3.71 -5.98 3.17
CA LEU A 14 4.53 -7.18 3.22
C LEU A 14 4.58 -7.76 4.65
N ASN A 15 4.91 -6.93 5.63
CA ASN A 15 5.10 -7.39 7.01
C ASN A 15 3.79 -7.93 7.61
N ASP A 16 2.65 -7.29 7.34
CA ASP A 16 1.31 -7.81 7.71
C ASP A 16 1.09 -9.22 7.13
N ALA A 17 1.40 -9.40 5.85
CA ALA A 17 1.22 -10.68 5.15
C ALA A 17 2.19 -11.79 5.61
N THR A 18 3.44 -11.45 5.92
CA THR A 18 4.49 -12.43 6.24
C THR A 18 4.36 -13.09 7.61
N THR A 19 3.37 -12.68 8.41
CA THR A 19 3.03 -13.37 9.68
C THR A 19 2.33 -14.72 9.47
N TYR A 20 1.96 -15.06 8.23
CA TYR A 20 1.22 -16.30 7.96
C TYR A 20 2.05 -17.55 8.26
N ASP A 21 1.51 -18.40 9.13
CA ASP A 21 2.02 -19.74 9.37
C ASP A 21 1.03 -20.81 8.85
N LYS A 22 1.55 -21.73 8.03
CA LYS A 22 0.74 -22.78 7.39
C LYS A 22 0.28 -23.85 8.38
N ALA A 23 1.09 -24.17 9.38
CA ALA A 23 0.80 -25.27 10.31
C ALA A 23 -0.36 -24.91 11.24
N THR A 24 -0.36 -23.68 11.78
CA THR A 24 -1.42 -23.17 12.64
C THR A 24 -2.56 -22.51 11.87
N LYS A 25 -2.35 -22.18 10.59
CA LYS A 25 -3.26 -21.36 9.77
C LYS A 25 -3.54 -19.98 10.41
N SER A 26 -2.55 -19.40 11.08
CA SER A 26 -2.66 -18.09 11.74
C SER A 26 -1.84 -17.02 11.02
N GLY A 27 -2.13 -15.75 11.28
CA GLY A 27 -1.42 -14.62 10.67
C GLY A 27 -1.94 -14.29 9.26
N GLY A 28 -1.08 -13.71 8.42
CA GLY A 28 -1.41 -13.29 7.06
C GLY A 28 -1.93 -11.85 6.98
N PRO A 29 -2.32 -11.39 5.78
CA PRO A 29 -2.71 -10.00 5.51
C PRO A 29 -4.08 -9.69 6.13
N ASN A 30 -4.12 -9.54 7.45
CA ASN A 30 -5.33 -9.40 8.26
C ASN A 30 -5.40 -8.04 8.98
N GLY A 31 -4.42 -7.16 8.74
CA GLY A 31 -4.30 -5.84 9.34
C GLY A 31 -3.86 -5.85 10.80
N SER A 32 -3.26 -6.93 11.31
CA SER A 32 -2.71 -7.01 12.67
C SER A 32 -1.61 -5.99 12.89
N ILE A 33 -0.86 -5.63 11.85
CA ILE A 33 0.26 -4.69 11.92
C ILE A 33 -0.14 -3.30 12.46
N ARG A 34 -1.43 -2.94 12.41
CA ARG A 34 -1.94 -1.67 12.96
C ARG A 34 -1.84 -1.59 14.48
N PHE A 35 -1.80 -2.74 15.17
CA PHE A 35 -1.77 -2.75 16.63
C PHE A 35 -0.40 -2.33 17.13
N SER A 36 -0.37 -1.48 18.16
CA SER A 36 0.86 -0.92 18.71
C SER A 36 1.88 -1.99 19.15
N SER A 37 1.40 -3.13 19.64
CA SER A 37 2.24 -4.28 20.04
C SER A 37 2.97 -4.94 18.86
N GLU A 38 2.42 -4.85 17.65
CA GLU A 38 3.04 -5.36 16.43
C GLU A 38 3.85 -4.28 15.71
N LEU A 39 3.31 -3.06 15.61
CA LEU A 39 3.98 -1.93 14.97
C LEU A 39 5.27 -1.51 15.67
N SER A 40 5.38 -1.75 16.99
CA SER A 40 6.58 -1.44 17.78
C SER A 40 7.70 -2.47 17.66
N ARG A 41 7.47 -3.60 16.98
CA ARG A 41 8.51 -4.61 16.77
C ARG A 41 9.62 -4.09 15.85
N PRO A 42 10.87 -4.57 16.00
CA PRO A 42 12.02 -4.07 15.23
C PRO A 42 11.81 -4.09 13.71
N GLU A 43 11.16 -5.12 13.17
CA GLU A 43 10.85 -5.29 11.75
C GLU A 43 9.88 -4.23 11.20
N ASN A 44 9.08 -3.59 12.07
CA ASN A 44 8.07 -2.60 11.71
C ASN A 44 8.50 -1.15 12.02
N LYS A 45 9.77 -0.95 12.38
CA LYS A 45 10.31 0.37 12.71
C LYS A 45 10.20 1.33 11.51
N GLY A 46 9.67 2.53 11.76
CA GLY A 46 9.54 3.59 10.75
C GLY A 46 8.28 3.51 9.89
N LEU A 47 7.37 2.55 10.16
CA LEU A 47 6.13 2.39 9.40
C LEU A 47 4.96 3.25 9.89
N SER A 48 5.09 3.97 11.01
CA SER A 48 4.01 4.77 11.60
C SER A 48 3.45 5.83 10.65
N ALA A 49 4.31 6.50 9.86
CA ALA A 49 3.84 7.50 8.90
C ALA A 49 3.01 6.88 7.77
N ALA A 50 3.34 5.66 7.33
CA ALA A 50 2.56 4.93 6.35
C ALA A 50 1.21 4.46 6.92
N LEU A 51 1.20 4.00 8.18
CA LEU A 51 -0.03 3.63 8.87
C LEU A 51 -0.95 4.84 9.07
N ASN A 52 -0.41 5.99 9.47
CA ASN A 52 -1.20 7.22 9.63
C ASN A 52 -1.86 7.65 8.32
N LEU A 53 -1.15 7.56 7.20
CA LEU A 53 -1.73 7.83 5.87
C LEU A 53 -2.89 6.89 5.56
N ILE A 54 -2.75 5.60 5.90
CA ILE A 54 -3.81 4.60 5.73
C ILE A 54 -5.01 4.92 6.64
N GLU A 55 -4.79 5.32 7.90
CA GLU A 55 -5.85 5.70 8.83
C GLU A 55 -6.61 6.96 8.38
N GLU A 56 -5.91 7.96 7.85
CA GLU A 56 -6.53 9.16 7.26
C GLU A 56 -7.40 8.80 6.05
N ALA A 57 -6.86 8.02 5.11
CA ALA A 57 -7.62 7.53 3.96
C ALA A 57 -8.82 6.69 4.39
N LYS A 58 -8.68 5.87 5.43
CA LYS A 58 -9.77 5.07 5.98
C LYS A 58 -10.91 5.96 6.49
N LYS A 59 -10.60 6.98 7.29
CA LYS A 59 -11.59 7.92 7.83
C LYS A 59 -12.35 8.62 6.71
N GLU A 60 -11.64 9.02 5.66
CA GLU A 60 -12.24 9.65 4.48
C GLU A 60 -13.19 8.66 3.78
N ILE A 61 -12.70 7.48 3.40
CA ILE A 61 -13.47 6.44 2.69
C ILE A 61 -14.72 6.02 3.49
N ASP A 62 -14.55 5.77 4.79
CA ASP A 62 -15.65 5.34 5.66
C ASP A 62 -16.72 6.42 5.81
N SER A 63 -16.37 7.71 5.72
CA SER A 63 -17.31 8.83 5.89
C SER A 63 -18.40 8.90 4.80
N TYR A 64 -18.11 8.39 3.61
CA TYR A 64 -19.04 8.38 2.47
C TYR A 64 -19.38 6.97 1.97
N SER A 65 -18.85 5.91 2.60
CA SER A 65 -19.14 4.53 2.21
C SER A 65 -20.61 4.19 2.41
N LYS A 66 -21.26 3.68 1.36
CA LYS A 66 -22.65 3.20 1.41
C LYS A 66 -22.77 1.75 1.88
N ALA A 67 -21.65 1.04 2.03
CA ALA A 67 -21.59 -0.40 2.26
C ALA A 67 -20.89 -0.77 3.58
N GLY A 68 -20.77 0.18 4.51
CA GLY A 68 -20.04 0.01 5.76
C GLY A 68 -18.54 0.32 5.65
N PRO A 69 -17.81 0.25 6.76
CA PRO A 69 -16.40 0.64 6.81
C PRO A 69 -15.51 -0.37 6.09
N ILE A 70 -14.49 0.10 5.37
CA ILE A 70 -13.48 -0.77 4.74
C ILE A 70 -12.63 -1.45 5.83
N SER A 71 -12.20 -2.68 5.63
CA SER A 71 -11.31 -3.33 6.60
C SER A 71 -9.89 -2.75 6.50
N TYR A 72 -9.13 -2.80 7.61
CA TYR A 72 -7.71 -2.44 7.57
C TYR A 72 -6.91 -3.40 6.67
N ALA A 73 -7.26 -4.68 6.69
CA ALA A 73 -6.63 -5.70 5.83
C ALA A 73 -6.71 -5.30 4.35
N ASP A 74 -7.91 -4.97 3.87
CA ASP A 74 -8.12 -4.57 2.47
C ASP A 74 -7.40 -3.26 2.16
N LEU A 75 -7.53 -2.27 3.04
CA LEU A 75 -6.98 -0.94 2.78
C LEU A 75 -5.44 -0.94 2.77
N ILE A 76 -4.79 -1.73 3.64
CA ILE A 76 -3.33 -1.91 3.65
C ILE A 76 -2.85 -2.48 2.30
N GLN A 77 -3.48 -3.55 1.83
CA GLN A 77 -3.10 -4.19 0.56
C GLN A 77 -3.43 -3.30 -0.64
N TYR A 78 -4.56 -2.57 -0.60
CA TYR A 78 -4.94 -1.60 -1.63
C TYR A 78 -3.97 -0.42 -1.70
N ALA A 79 -3.50 0.08 -0.55
CA ALA A 79 -2.49 1.13 -0.50
C ALA A 79 -1.16 0.67 -1.12
N ALA A 80 -0.74 -0.58 -0.86
CA ALA A 80 0.43 -1.17 -1.51
C ALA A 80 0.24 -1.35 -3.01
N GLN A 81 -0.96 -1.74 -3.49
CA GLN A 81 -1.28 -1.78 -4.92
C GLN A 81 -1.12 -0.39 -5.56
N GLY A 82 -1.64 0.66 -4.91
CA GLY A 82 -1.48 2.04 -5.36
C GLY A 82 -0.01 2.49 -5.39
N ALA A 83 0.75 2.15 -4.35
CA ALA A 83 2.19 2.43 -4.27
C ALA A 83 2.97 1.72 -5.38
N LEU A 84 2.69 0.43 -5.64
CA LEU A 84 3.31 -0.34 -6.72
C LEU A 84 3.03 0.29 -8.09
N LYS A 85 1.77 0.63 -8.38
CA LYS A 85 1.37 1.35 -9.61
C LYS A 85 2.10 2.68 -9.76
N ALA A 86 2.30 3.41 -8.66
CA ALA A 86 3.09 4.64 -8.69
C ALA A 86 4.56 4.41 -9.09
N THR A 87 5.18 3.30 -8.67
CA THR A 87 6.54 2.96 -9.11
C THR A 87 6.61 2.65 -10.61
N PHE A 88 5.60 1.98 -11.16
CA PHE A 88 5.53 1.66 -12.60
C PHE A 88 5.34 2.93 -13.44
N LEU A 89 4.50 3.85 -12.97
CA LEU A 89 4.34 5.15 -13.59
C LEU A 89 5.66 5.94 -13.57
N ALA A 90 6.34 5.99 -12.41
CA ALA A 90 7.63 6.66 -12.29
C ALA A 90 8.69 6.06 -13.23
N ALA A 91 8.74 4.74 -13.36
CA ALA A 91 9.62 4.06 -14.32
C ALA A 91 9.29 4.43 -15.77
N SER A 92 8.02 4.52 -16.12
CA SER A 92 7.56 4.90 -17.47
C SER A 92 7.95 6.34 -17.80
N ILE A 93 7.77 7.27 -16.86
CA ILE A 93 8.21 8.67 -17.01
C ILE A 93 9.73 8.76 -17.19
N ARG A 94 10.51 8.01 -16.39
CA ARG A 94 11.97 7.96 -16.54
C ARG A 94 12.39 7.43 -17.91
N LYS A 95 11.75 6.36 -18.40
CA LYS A 95 12.01 5.81 -19.74
C LYS A 95 11.66 6.79 -20.86
N CYS A 96 10.73 7.70 -20.64
CA CYS A 96 10.40 8.80 -21.56
C CYS A 96 11.25 10.06 -21.36
N GLY A 97 12.43 9.95 -20.72
CA GLY A 97 13.35 11.08 -20.51
C GLY A 97 12.80 12.14 -19.56
N GLY A 98 11.94 11.76 -18.62
CA GLY A 98 11.28 12.70 -17.70
C GLY A 98 10.02 13.36 -18.25
N ASN A 99 9.63 13.08 -19.50
CA ASN A 99 8.39 13.61 -20.06
C ASN A 99 7.18 12.91 -19.43
N VAL A 100 6.44 13.66 -18.60
CA VAL A 100 5.30 13.15 -17.82
C VAL A 100 4.14 12.68 -18.70
N GLU A 101 3.83 13.41 -19.78
CA GLU A 101 2.72 13.09 -20.68
C GLU A 101 2.98 11.79 -21.44
N LYS A 102 4.17 11.66 -22.04
CA LYS A 102 4.61 10.43 -22.72
C LYS A 102 4.70 9.26 -21.74
N GLY A 103 5.22 9.51 -20.54
CA GLY A 103 5.31 8.51 -19.48
C GLY A 103 3.95 7.99 -19.04
N ARG A 104 2.94 8.86 -18.93
CA ARG A 104 1.56 8.46 -18.64
C ARG A 104 0.95 7.66 -19.78
N LEU A 105 1.13 8.08 -21.04
CA LEU A 105 0.66 7.33 -22.19
C LEU A 105 1.26 5.91 -22.23
N LEU A 106 2.58 5.82 -22.02
CA LEU A 106 3.28 4.54 -21.96
C LEU A 106 2.78 3.65 -20.81
N TYR A 107 2.61 4.22 -19.61
CA TYR A 107 2.08 3.50 -18.46
C TYR A 107 0.65 3.03 -18.69
N THR A 108 -0.23 3.85 -19.27
CA THR A 108 -1.61 3.45 -19.56
C THR A 108 -1.65 2.29 -20.55
N ALA A 109 -0.77 2.28 -21.54
CA ALA A 109 -0.72 1.21 -22.55
C ALA A 109 -0.07 -0.09 -22.03
N PHE A 110 0.98 -0.01 -21.20
CA PHE A 110 1.83 -1.16 -20.84
C PHE A 110 2.02 -1.37 -19.33
N GLY A 111 1.27 -0.66 -18.49
CA GLY A 111 1.34 -0.76 -17.03
C GLY A 111 0.70 -2.01 -16.46
N SER A 112 0.26 -2.95 -17.31
CA SER A 112 -0.39 -4.21 -16.93
C SER A 112 -1.62 -4.01 -16.02
N ALA A 113 -2.43 -2.99 -16.30
CA ALA A 113 -3.57 -2.63 -15.47
C ALA A 113 -4.70 -3.69 -15.41
N GLY A 114 -4.64 -4.72 -16.26
CA GLY A 114 -5.56 -5.87 -16.26
C GLY A 114 -5.13 -7.02 -15.34
N GLN A 115 -4.01 -6.90 -14.62
CA GLN A 115 -3.58 -7.80 -13.54
C GLN A 115 -3.95 -7.19 -12.19
#